data_AF-A0A4C1V744-F1
#
_entry.id   AF-A0A4C1V744-F1
#
_cell.length_a   1.000
_cell.length_b   1.000
_cell.length_c   1.000
_cell.angle_alpha   90.00
_cell.angle_beta   90.00
_cell.angle_gamma   90.00
#
_symmetry.space_group_name_H-M   'P 1'
#
loop_
_entity.id
_entity.type
_entity.pdbx_description
1 polymer ?
#
loop_
_entity_poly.entity_id
_entity_poly.type
_entity_poly.pdbx_seq_one_letter_code
_entity_poly.pdbx_strand_id
1 'polypeptide(L)'
;MGAALRTVCLVVQRKKVLDSDHGKGENKRYPNLERYPDHRVFVNVHRSVTEGGHVPNQIRAGGRPSSSYEEEVLQEVADDPSISVRGIEERMGIPKGIAHYILQRTEMHPFHVQRVQSLLSRDYPERI
;
A
#
# COMPACT_ATOMS: atom_id res chain seq x y z
N MET A 1 14.43 26.52 30.48
CA MET A 1 14.15 26.00 29.12
C MET A 1 12.91 26.68 28.52
N GLY A 2 12.95 28.00 28.28
CA GLY A 2 11.74 28.81 28.04
C GLY A 2 11.85 29.89 26.95
N ALA A 3 12.85 29.80 26.06
CA ALA A 3 13.08 30.82 25.04
C ALA A 3 12.58 30.41 23.63
N ALA A 4 12.62 29.12 23.27
CA ALA A 4 12.27 28.68 21.92
C ALA A 4 10.76 28.70 21.60
N LEU A 5 9.90 28.46 22.62
CA LEU A 5 8.44 28.43 22.44
C LEU A 5 7.80 29.82 22.32
N ARG A 6 8.51 30.90 22.72
CA ARG A 6 8.00 32.28 22.59
C ARG A 6 8.18 32.86 21.19
N THR A 7 9.20 32.44 20.45
CA THR A 7 9.48 32.94 19.10
C THR A 7 8.48 32.43 18.07
N VAL A 8 8.03 31.17 18.17
CA VAL A 8 7.04 30.59 17.25
C VAL A 8 5.63 31.17 17.51
N CYS A 9 5.27 31.42 18.77
CA CYS A 9 3.97 31.99 19.13
C CYS A 9 3.80 33.42 18.59
N LEU A 10 4.86 34.24 18.59
CA LEU A 10 4.82 35.61 18.07
C LEU A 10 4.64 35.69 16.54
N VAL A 11 5.12 34.69 15.78
CA VAL A 11 4.91 34.65 14.32
C VAL A 11 3.45 34.32 13.98
N VAL A 12 2.79 33.49 14.79
CA VAL A 12 1.36 33.16 14.60
C VAL A 12 0.45 34.31 15.07
N GLN A 13 0.81 35.01 16.15
CA GLN A 13 -0.02 36.11 16.68
C GLN A 13 0.13 37.44 15.91
N ARG A 14 1.26 37.71 15.25
CA ARG A 14 1.40 38.91 14.40
C ARG A 14 0.56 38.90 13.12
N LYS A 15 -0.02 37.75 12.75
CA LYS A 15 -0.92 37.66 11.59
C LYS A 15 -2.40 37.86 11.95
N LYS A 16 -2.77 37.83 13.23
CA LYS A 16 -4.17 37.97 13.67
C LYS A 16 -4.71 39.40 13.80
N VAL A 17 -3.89 40.43 13.58
CA VAL A 17 -4.32 41.85 13.73
C VAL A 17 -4.59 42.54 12.39
N LEU A 18 -4.33 41.89 11.25
CA LEU A 18 -4.45 42.53 9.92
C LEU A 18 -5.50 41.91 8.99
N ASP A 19 -6.35 41.01 9.48
CA ASP A 19 -7.37 40.36 8.65
C ASP A 19 -8.78 40.81 9.10
N SER A 20 -9.08 42.09 8.91
CA SER A 20 -10.45 42.62 8.91
C SER A 20 -10.71 43.56 7.73
N ASP A 21 -9.87 43.50 6.70
CA ASP A 21 -10.12 44.20 5.44
C ASP A 21 -10.53 43.20 4.37
N HIS A 22 -11.82 43.30 4.03
CA HIS A 22 -12.45 42.67 2.89
C HIS A 22 -11.73 43.07 1.59
N GLY A 23 -11.13 42.06 0.95
CA GLY A 23 -11.12 41.95 -0.50
C GLY A 23 -10.10 42.82 -1.26
N LYS A 24 -9.53 42.17 -2.28
CA LYS A 24 -8.67 42.70 -3.35
C LYS A 24 -7.19 42.82 -2.98
N GLY A 25 -6.45 41.72 -3.12
CA GLY A 25 -5.01 41.86 -3.28
C GLY A 25 -4.16 40.63 -3.62
N GLU A 26 -4.65 39.39 -3.58
CA GLU A 26 -3.71 38.24 -3.61
C GLU A 26 -3.21 37.75 -4.98
N ASN A 27 -3.72 38.25 -6.12
CA ASN A 27 -3.44 37.61 -7.41
C ASN A 27 -2.04 37.90 -8.01
N LYS A 28 -1.14 38.60 -7.31
CA LYS A 28 0.23 38.88 -7.78
C LYS A 28 1.32 38.07 -7.08
N ARG A 29 1.02 37.39 -5.96
CA ARG A 29 2.07 36.76 -5.14
C ARG A 29 2.29 35.27 -5.42
N TYR A 30 1.24 34.58 -5.88
CA TYR A 30 1.29 33.16 -6.22
C TYR A 30 0.40 32.89 -7.44
N PRO A 31 0.96 32.85 -8.66
CA PRO A 31 0.18 32.71 -9.90
C PRO A 31 -0.58 31.38 -10.03
N ASN A 32 -0.36 30.42 -9.11
CA ASN A 32 -0.97 29.09 -9.11
C ASN A 32 -1.66 28.78 -7.77
N LEU A 33 -2.24 29.77 -7.10
CA LEU A 33 -2.86 29.59 -5.77
C LEU A 33 -3.91 28.48 -5.76
N GLU A 34 -4.68 28.31 -6.85
CA GLU A 34 -5.66 27.23 -7.02
C GLU A 34 -5.05 25.82 -7.03
N ARG A 35 -3.76 25.70 -7.37
CA ARG A 35 -3.05 24.42 -7.42
C ARG A 35 -2.50 23.98 -6.06
N TYR A 36 -2.49 24.88 -5.07
CA TYR A 36 -1.99 24.57 -3.73
C TYR A 36 -3.12 24.13 -2.80
N PRO A 37 -2.85 23.16 -1.91
CA PRO A 37 -3.80 22.79 -0.85
C PRO A 37 -4.17 24.00 0.00
N ASP A 38 -5.45 24.10 0.35
CA ASP A 38 -5.93 25.14 1.25
C ASP A 38 -5.21 25.08 2.61
N HIS A 39 -5.08 26.22 3.30
CA HIS A 39 -4.42 26.36 4.59
C HIS A 39 -4.94 25.37 5.65
N ARG A 40 -6.21 24.94 5.52
CA ARG A 40 -6.86 23.94 6.37
C ARG A 40 -6.18 22.57 6.30
N VAL A 41 -5.61 22.19 5.15
CA VAL A 41 -4.84 20.95 4.99
C VAL A 41 -3.61 20.96 5.89
N PHE A 42 -2.89 22.08 5.94
CA PHE A 42 -1.70 22.23 6.80
C PHE A 42 -2.05 22.20 8.29
N VAL A 43 -3.17 22.82 8.68
CA VAL A 43 -3.67 22.76 10.07
C VAL A 43 -4.03 21.32 10.46
N ASN A 44 -4.71 20.60 9.59
CA ASN A 44 -5.14 19.22 9.85
C ASN A 44 -3.95 18.25 9.89
N VAL A 45 -2.98 18.39 8.98
CA VAL A 45 -1.74 17.59 9.00
C VAL A 45 -0.93 17.90 10.26
N HIS A 46 -0.75 19.17 10.62
CA HIS A 46 -0.04 19.55 11.84
C HIS A 46 -0.70 18.95 13.09
N ARG A 47 -2.03 19.02 13.17
CA ARG A 47 -2.80 18.42 14.26
C ARG A 47 -2.64 16.91 14.31
N SER A 48 -2.82 16.22 13.18
CA SER A 48 -2.67 14.76 13.05
C SER A 48 -1.28 14.28 13.46
N VAL A 49 -0.22 14.98 13.06
CA VAL A 49 1.16 14.63 13.42
C VAL A 49 1.45 14.91 14.90
N THR A 50 0.92 16.01 15.44
CA THR A 50 1.17 16.39 16.85
C THR A 50 0.38 15.52 17.82
N GLU A 51 -0.88 15.21 17.52
CA GLU A 51 -1.79 14.47 18.41
C GLU A 51 -1.73 12.96 18.16
N GLY A 52 -1.67 12.53 16.89
CA GLY A 52 -1.75 11.12 16.48
C GLY A 52 -0.43 10.52 16.01
N GLY A 53 0.64 11.31 15.89
CA GLY A 53 1.97 10.83 15.48
C GLY A 53 2.06 10.34 14.03
N HIS A 54 1.01 10.46 13.23
CA HIS A 54 0.98 10.01 11.85
C HIS A 54 0.42 11.08 10.91
N VAL A 55 0.91 11.08 9.67
CA VAL A 55 0.31 11.84 8.57
C VAL A 55 -0.97 11.10 8.16
N PRO A 56 -2.08 11.79 7.84
CA PRO A 56 -3.26 11.13 7.31
C PRO A 56 -2.90 10.44 5.99
N ASN A 57 -2.75 9.11 6.03
CA ASN A 57 -2.59 8.30 4.85
C ASN A 57 -3.98 8.00 4.29
N GLN A 58 -4.17 8.15 2.97
CA GLN A 58 -5.36 7.62 2.30
C GLN A 58 -5.26 6.10 2.27
N ILE A 59 -5.38 5.44 3.42
CA ILE A 59 -5.67 4.02 3.47
C ILE A 59 -7.09 3.91 2.92
N ARG A 60 -7.21 3.71 1.61
CA ARG A 60 -8.49 3.37 0.98
C ARG A 60 -8.95 2.09 1.66
N ALA A 61 -9.91 2.21 2.58
CA ALA A 61 -10.53 1.10 3.31
C ALA A 61 -11.46 0.28 2.38
N GLY A 62 -11.02 0.01 1.16
CA GLY A 62 -11.80 -0.59 0.09
C GLY A 62 -10.86 -1.19 -0.93
N GLY A 63 -10.27 -2.33 -0.56
CA GLY A 63 -9.65 -3.23 -1.53
C GLY A 63 -10.72 -3.94 -2.37
N ARG A 64 -10.29 -4.65 -3.42
CA ARG A 64 -11.19 -5.50 -4.20
C ARG A 64 -11.82 -6.56 -3.27
N PRO A 65 -13.14 -6.78 -3.31
CA PRO A 65 -13.78 -7.82 -2.51
C PRO A 65 -13.14 -9.18 -2.78
N SER A 66 -13.18 -10.05 -1.77
CA SER A 66 -12.76 -11.45 -1.86
C SER A 66 -13.40 -12.10 -3.10
N SER A 67 -12.60 -12.89 -3.80
CA SER A 67 -13.05 -13.65 -4.96
C SER A 67 -14.06 -14.70 -4.51
N SER A 68 -15.22 -14.81 -5.16
CA SER A 68 -16.20 -15.88 -4.88
C SER A 68 -15.62 -17.29 -5.02
N TYR A 69 -14.53 -17.43 -5.77
CA TYR A 69 -13.83 -18.70 -6.02
C TYR A 69 -12.80 -19.05 -4.95
N GLU A 70 -12.62 -18.21 -3.91
CA GLU A 70 -11.58 -18.41 -2.90
C GLU A 70 -11.74 -19.75 -2.20
N GLU A 71 -12.94 -20.09 -1.71
CA GLU A 71 -13.20 -21.36 -1.03
C GLU A 71 -13.01 -22.58 -1.95
N GLU A 72 -13.48 -22.48 -3.19
CA GLU A 72 -13.41 -23.58 -4.17
C GLU A 72 -11.94 -23.89 -4.55
N VAL A 73 -11.13 -22.85 -4.80
CA VAL A 73 -9.70 -23.00 -5.09
C VAL A 73 -8.95 -23.57 -3.90
N LEU A 74 -9.26 -23.12 -2.69
CA LEU A 74 -8.60 -23.61 -1.48
C LEU A 74 -8.95 -25.06 -1.18
N GLN A 75 -10.19 -25.47 -1.44
CA GLN A 75 -10.62 -26.86 -1.27
C GLN A 75 -9.89 -27.79 -2.26
N GLU A 76 -9.82 -27.41 -3.54
CA GLU A 76 -9.15 -28.22 -4.55
C GLU A 76 -7.66 -28.41 -4.25
N VAL A 77 -6.97 -27.37 -3.77
CA VAL A 77 -5.56 -27.49 -3.38
C VAL A 77 -5.38 -28.26 -2.07
N ALA A 78 -6.37 -28.26 -1.18
CA ALA A 78 -6.34 -29.11 0.01
C ALA A 78 -6.49 -30.59 -0.35
N ASP A 79 -7.33 -30.91 -1.34
CA ASP A 79 -7.57 -32.27 -1.83
C ASP A 79 -6.39 -32.80 -2.67
N ASP A 80 -5.81 -31.97 -3.54
CA ASP A 80 -4.62 -32.28 -4.34
C ASP A 80 -3.57 -31.15 -4.25
N PRO A 81 -2.65 -31.19 -3.26
CA PRO A 81 -1.62 -30.16 -3.09
C PRO A 81 -0.64 -30.07 -4.27
N SER A 82 -0.56 -31.11 -5.10
CA SER A 82 0.37 -31.16 -6.24
C SER A 82 -0.15 -30.41 -7.48
N ILE A 83 -1.40 -29.93 -7.42
CA ILE A 83 -2.04 -29.25 -8.53
C ILE A 83 -1.33 -27.94 -8.89
N SER A 84 -1.10 -27.76 -10.19
CA SER A 84 -0.57 -26.49 -10.70
C SER A 84 -1.67 -25.46 -10.90
N VAL A 85 -1.31 -24.17 -10.92
CA VAL A 85 -2.25 -23.08 -11.23
C VAL A 85 -2.95 -23.26 -12.58
N ARG A 86 -2.25 -23.81 -13.58
CA ARG A 86 -2.88 -24.17 -14.87
C ARG A 86 -3.84 -25.35 -14.74
N GLY A 87 -3.50 -26.34 -13.91
CA GLY A 87 -4.40 -27.46 -13.60
C GLY A 87 -5.70 -27.00 -12.92
N ILE A 88 -5.64 -25.98 -12.07
CA ILE A 88 -6.84 -25.35 -11.47
C ILE A 88 -7.72 -24.71 -12.55
N GLU A 89 -7.10 -24.00 -13.51
CA GLU A 89 -7.83 -23.38 -14.63
C GLU A 89 -8.51 -24.42 -15.51
N GLU A 90 -7.84 -25.53 -15.81
CA GLU A 90 -8.39 -26.62 -16.63
C GLU A 90 -9.52 -27.38 -15.93
N ARG A 91 -9.41 -27.63 -14.61
CA ARG A 91 -10.43 -28.37 -13.84
C ARG A 91 -11.66 -27.54 -13.53
N MET A 92 -11.46 -26.30 -13.08
CA MET A 92 -12.53 -25.47 -12.51
C MET A 92 -12.98 -24.33 -13.43
N GLY A 93 -12.29 -24.12 -14.56
CA GLY A 93 -12.58 -23.01 -15.48
C GLY A 93 -12.26 -21.62 -14.90
N ILE A 94 -11.55 -21.57 -13.76
CA ILE A 94 -11.17 -20.32 -13.10
C ILE A 94 -9.92 -19.77 -13.80
N PRO A 95 -9.90 -18.50 -14.22
CA PRO A 95 -8.73 -17.91 -14.86
C PRO A 95 -7.48 -18.07 -13.99
N LYS A 96 -6.36 -18.49 -14.60
CA LYS A 96 -5.09 -18.70 -13.88
C LYS A 96 -4.67 -17.53 -12.99
N GLY A 97 -4.97 -16.29 -13.41
CA GLY A 97 -4.61 -15.09 -12.67
C GLY A 97 -5.38 -14.93 -11.36
N ILE A 98 -6.65 -15.36 -11.34
CA ILE A 98 -7.48 -15.37 -10.14
C ILE A 98 -7.00 -16.47 -9.20
N ALA A 99 -6.80 -17.70 -9.72
CA ALA A 99 -6.26 -18.81 -8.94
C ALA A 99 -4.90 -18.47 -8.31
N HIS A 100 -3.97 -17.91 -9.08
CA HIS A 100 -2.67 -17.47 -8.56
C HIS A 100 -2.78 -16.36 -7.51
N TYR A 101 -3.67 -15.38 -7.72
CA TYR A 101 -3.90 -14.30 -6.75
C TYR A 101 -4.43 -14.84 -5.42
N ILE A 102 -5.40 -15.77 -5.47
CA ILE A 102 -5.97 -16.41 -4.27
C ILE A 102 -4.88 -17.12 -3.49
N LEU A 103 -4.10 -18.00 -4.17
CA LEU A 103 -3.03 -18.77 -3.53
C LEU A 103 -1.94 -17.88 -2.93
N GLN A 104 -1.58 -16.79 -3.61
CA GLN A 104 -0.57 -15.86 -3.10
C GLN A 104 -1.08 -15.05 -1.90
N ARG A 105 -2.37 -14.73 -1.86
CA ARG A 105 -3.01 -14.03 -0.74
C ARG A 105 -3.14 -14.92 0.49
N THR A 106 -3.37 -16.22 0.31
CA THR A 106 -3.50 -17.20 1.39
C THR A 106 -2.17 -17.85 1.78
N GLU A 107 -1.05 -17.36 1.25
CA GLU A 107 0.30 -17.88 1.50
C GLU A 107 0.46 -19.37 1.14
N MET A 108 -0.38 -19.89 0.25
CA MET A 108 -0.28 -21.23 -0.28
C MET A 108 0.66 -21.25 -1.48
N HIS A 109 1.81 -21.90 -1.33
CA HIS A 109 2.79 -22.03 -2.39
C HIS A 109 2.46 -23.24 -3.28
N PRO A 110 2.02 -23.03 -4.54
CA PRO A 110 1.64 -24.15 -5.42
C PRO A 110 2.86 -24.99 -5.84
N PHE A 111 4.06 -24.43 -5.77
CA PHE A 111 5.27 -25.13 -6.21
C PHE A 111 5.86 -25.97 -5.08
N HIS A 112 5.69 -27.27 -5.19
CA HIS A 112 6.34 -28.23 -4.30
C HIS A 112 7.72 -28.56 -4.87
N VAL A 113 8.76 -28.45 -4.04
CA VAL A 113 10.13 -28.77 -4.46
C VAL A 113 10.22 -30.28 -4.70
N GLN A 114 10.13 -30.69 -5.96
CA GLN A 114 10.38 -32.07 -6.36
C GLN A 114 11.85 -32.27 -6.66
N ARG A 115 12.48 -33.24 -5.98
CA ARG A 115 13.84 -33.68 -6.31
C ARG A 115 13.79 -34.51 -7.59
N VAL A 116 13.92 -33.85 -8.73
CA VAL A 116 13.84 -34.47 -10.07
C VAL A 116 15.16 -35.11 -10.54
N GLN A 117 16.29 -34.81 -9.88
CA GLN A 117 17.58 -35.36 -10.26
C GLN A 117 18.35 -35.81 -9.01
N SER A 118 18.73 -37.09 -8.98
CA SER A 118 19.77 -37.61 -8.10
C SER A 118 21.10 -37.56 -8.86
N LEU A 119 22.08 -36.86 -8.31
CA LEU A 119 23.45 -36.92 -8.84
C LEU A 119 23.97 -38.34 -8.62
N LEU A 120 24.18 -39.07 -9.71
CA LEU A 120 24.82 -40.38 -9.66
C LEU A 120 26.33 -40.18 -9.59
N SER A 121 27.06 -41.14 -9.06
CA SER A 121 28.53 -41.08 -8.96
C SER A 121 29.20 -40.87 -10.33
N ARG A 122 28.54 -41.26 -11.42
CA ARG A 122 28.99 -41.05 -12.82
C ARG A 122 28.84 -39.61 -13.33
N ASP A 123 28.01 -38.80 -12.68
CA ASP A 123 27.70 -37.43 -13.12
C ASP A 123 28.70 -36.41 -12.55
N TYR A 124 29.63 -36.85 -11.70
CA TYR A 124 30.84 -36.10 -11.38
C TYR A 124 31.85 -36.34 -12.51
N PRO A 125 32.00 -35.45 -13.50
CA PRO A 125 33.19 -35.50 -14.34
C PRO A 125 34.40 -35.27 -13.44
N GLU A 126 35.47 -36.04 -13.65
CA GLU A 126 36.80 -35.63 -13.21
C GLU A 126 37.04 -34.23 -13.76
N ARG A 127 37.19 -33.24 -12.87
CA ARG A 127 37.69 -31.93 -13.28
C ARG A 127 39.15 -32.16 -13.68
N ILE A 128 39.37 -32.30 -14.98
CA ILE A 128 40.70 -32.31 -15.62
C ILE A 128 41.31 -30.91 -15.51
#